data_AF-A0A7Y8WNR9-F1
#
_entry.id   AF-A0A7Y8WNR9-F1
#
_cell.length_a   1.000
_cell.length_b   1.000
_cell.length_c   1.000
_cell.angle_alpha   90.00
_cell.angle_beta   90.00
_cell.angle_gamma   90.00
#
_symmetry.space_group_name_H-M   'P 1'
#
loop_
_entity.id
_entity.type
_entity.pdbx_description
1 polymer ?
#
loop_
_entity_poly.entity_id
_entity_poly.type
_entity_poly.pdbx_seq_one_letter_code
_entity_poly.pdbx_strand_id
1 'polypeptide(L)'
;MLENKSLLTSSLILSIGIIIGCYLLASKPVSEVIDSSSKSEVQGSILLNIKETSVLLGISEDELKKIMAEEKRILNTTGSYDGPMLPYIVIEGKQYFERTQLLLWAQESATLHKEYGL
;
A
#
# COMPACT_ATOMS: atom_id res chain seq x y z
N MET A 1 -4.71 30.12 -53.62
CA MET A 1 -3.71 29.04 -53.46
C MET A 1 -2.78 29.31 -52.26
N LEU A 2 -3.30 29.83 -51.14
CA LEU A 2 -2.52 30.16 -49.92
C LEU A 2 -3.00 29.39 -48.67
N GLU A 3 -4.28 29.00 -48.60
CA GLU A 3 -4.88 28.40 -47.40
C GLU A 3 -4.36 26.98 -47.10
N ASN A 4 -3.97 26.25 -48.14
CA ASN A 4 -3.48 24.88 -48.05
C ASN A 4 -2.08 24.80 -47.40
N LYS A 5 -1.27 25.86 -47.49
CA LYS A 5 0.09 25.89 -46.93
C LYS A 5 0.07 25.99 -45.41
N SER A 6 -0.88 26.75 -44.85
CA SER A 6 -1.03 26.90 -43.40
C SER A 6 -1.48 25.59 -42.74
N LEU A 7 -2.36 24.82 -43.39
CA LEU A 7 -2.80 23.52 -42.89
C LEU A 7 -1.67 22.48 -42.90
N LEU A 8 -0.84 22.48 -43.95
CA LEU A 8 0.33 21.61 -44.03
C LEU A 8 1.38 21.93 -42.97
N THR A 9 1.61 23.22 -42.68
CA THR A 9 2.54 23.61 -41.62
C THR A 9 2.04 23.19 -40.25
N SER A 10 0.75 23.39 -39.94
CA SER A 10 0.20 23.02 -38.62
C SER A 10 0.24 21.51 -38.36
N SER A 11 -0.06 20.69 -39.37
CA SER A 11 0.02 19.23 -39.26
C SER A 11 1.44 18.73 -39.01
N LEU A 12 2.45 19.39 -39.60
CA LEU A 12 3.85 19.07 -39.41
C LEU A 12 4.35 19.40 -37.99
N ILE A 13 3.93 20.53 -37.42
CA ILE A 13 4.27 20.89 -36.03
C ILE A 13 3.65 19.88 -35.05
N LEU A 14 2.39 19.47 -35.27
CA LEU A 14 1.70 18.54 -34.37
C LEU A 14 2.36 17.15 -34.35
N SER A 15 2.74 16.62 -35.51
CA SER A 15 3.39 15.31 -35.60
C SER A 15 4.76 15.29 -34.93
N ILE A 16 5.55 16.35 -35.10
CA ILE A 16 6.85 16.52 -34.44
C ILE A 16 6.70 16.63 -32.92
N GLY A 17 5.69 17.35 -32.43
CA GLY A 17 5.40 17.46 -31.00
C GLY A 17 5.06 16.12 -30.35
N ILE A 18 4.27 15.28 -31.03
CA ILE A 18 3.92 13.94 -30.54
C ILE A 18 5.16 13.03 -30.50
N ILE A 19 6.00 13.04 -31.55
CA ILE A 19 7.22 12.22 -31.60
C ILE A 19 8.18 12.60 -30.48
N ILE A 20 8.43 13.90 -30.27
CA ILE A 20 9.31 14.40 -29.20
C ILE A 20 8.73 14.08 -27.83
N GLY A 21 7.41 14.24 -27.65
CA GLY A 21 6.73 13.88 -26.41
C GLY A 21 6.89 12.40 -26.07
N CYS A 22 6.59 11.51 -27.01
CA CYS A 22 6.78 10.07 -26.84
C CYS A 22 8.25 9.70 -26.60
N TYR A 23 9.19 10.36 -27.30
CA TYR A 23 10.62 10.13 -27.11
C TYR A 23 11.10 10.55 -25.72
N LEU A 24 10.64 11.70 -25.19
CA LEU A 24 10.94 12.13 -23.82
C LEU A 24 10.33 11.22 -22.76
N LEU A 25 9.13 10.69 -23.00
CA LEU A 25 8.51 9.70 -22.11
C LEU A 25 9.26 8.36 -22.16
N ALA A 26 9.72 7.93 -23.34
CA ALA A 26 10.44 6.66 -23.52
C ALA A 26 11.93 6.72 -23.10
N SER A 27 12.54 7.91 -23.11
CA SER A 27 13.95 8.11 -22.72
C SER A 27 14.15 8.22 -21.21
N LYS A 28 13.06 8.30 -20.43
CA LYS A 28 13.14 7.94 -19.03
C LYS A 28 13.31 6.43 -18.99
N PRO A 29 14.42 5.89 -18.46
CA PRO A 29 14.43 4.48 -18.14
C PRO A 29 13.22 4.25 -17.24
N VAL A 30 12.27 3.44 -17.70
CA VAL A 30 11.47 2.67 -16.77
C VAL A 30 12.50 1.85 -16.03
N SER A 31 12.99 2.41 -14.92
CA SER A 31 13.48 1.59 -13.85
C SER A 31 12.29 0.73 -13.51
N GLU A 32 12.32 -0.51 -14.00
CA GLU A 32 11.66 -1.65 -13.38
C GLU A 32 12.22 -1.78 -11.96
N VAL A 33 11.88 -0.81 -11.11
CA VAL A 33 11.77 -1.08 -9.70
C VAL A 33 10.37 -1.65 -9.59
N ILE A 34 10.33 -2.93 -9.25
CA ILE A 34 9.16 -3.57 -8.68
C ILE A 34 8.77 -2.73 -7.47
N ASP A 35 7.97 -1.70 -7.70
CA ASP A 35 7.54 -0.79 -6.66
C ASP A 35 6.07 -0.49 -6.90
N SER A 36 5.27 -1.41 -6.36
CA SER A 36 4.20 -1.14 -5.39
C SER A 36 3.56 0.25 -5.37
N SER A 37 3.28 0.82 -6.55
CA SER A 37 2.45 2.00 -6.69
C SER A 37 1.40 1.79 -7.79
N SER A 38 0.58 0.76 -7.59
CA SER A 38 -0.82 0.87 -7.96
C SER A 38 -1.44 1.91 -7.03
N LYS A 39 -1.34 3.19 -7.40
CA LYS A 39 -2.34 4.18 -7.03
C LYS A 39 -3.65 3.81 -7.74
N SER A 40 -4.26 2.73 -7.29
CA SER A 40 -5.56 2.23 -7.72
C SER A 40 -6.15 1.43 -6.56
N GLU A 41 -7.21 1.98 -5.96
CA GLU A 41 -8.14 1.28 -5.06
C GLU A 41 -7.63 0.76 -3.70
N VAL A 42 -7.11 1.66 -2.84
CA VAL A 42 -6.98 1.38 -1.38
C VAL A 42 -8.34 1.09 -0.70
N GLN A 43 -9.46 1.30 -1.39
CA GLN A 43 -10.81 1.00 -0.88
C GLN A 43 -11.29 -0.44 -1.13
N GLY A 44 -10.60 -1.25 -1.94
CA GLY A 44 -11.13 -2.55 -2.39
C GLY A 44 -10.36 -3.80 -1.94
N SER A 45 -9.10 -3.68 -1.50
CA SER A 45 -8.32 -4.86 -1.13
C SER A 45 -8.78 -5.47 0.20
N ILE A 46 -9.02 -6.79 0.15
CA ILE A 46 -9.38 -7.62 1.32
C ILE A 46 -8.15 -7.80 2.22
N LEU A 47 -6.98 -8.00 1.61
CA LEU A 47 -5.70 -8.14 2.30
C LEU A 47 -4.89 -6.84 2.17
N LEU A 48 -4.37 -6.39 3.31
CA LEU A 48 -3.55 -5.19 3.46
C LEU A 48 -2.14 -5.60 3.82
N ASN A 49 -1.15 -4.91 3.27
CA ASN A 49 0.24 -5.03 3.75
C ASN A 49 0.44 -4.18 5.01
N ILE A 50 1.61 -4.32 5.66
CA ILE A 50 1.89 -3.65 6.94
C ILE A 50 1.78 -2.11 6.90
N LYS A 51 2.11 -1.50 5.76
CA LYS A 51 2.01 -0.05 5.55
C LYS A 51 0.56 0.40 5.36
N GLU A 52 -0.25 -0.38 4.65
CA GLU A 52 -1.68 -0.11 4.51
C GLU A 52 -2.43 -0.31 5.83
N THR A 53 -2.04 -1.34 6.59
CA THR A 53 -2.55 -1.62 7.93
C THR A 53 -2.25 -0.50 8.92
N SER A 54 -1.02 0.01 8.92
CA SER A 54 -0.63 1.13 9.80
C SER A 54 -1.45 2.39 9.49
N VAL A 55 -1.65 2.69 8.21
CA VAL A 55 -2.53 3.78 7.76
C VAL A 55 -4.00 3.54 8.16
N LEU A 56 -4.52 2.33 8.00
CA LEU A 56 -5.91 2.00 8.37
C LEU A 56 -6.16 2.14 9.88
N LEU A 57 -5.22 1.67 10.69
CA LEU A 57 -5.31 1.74 12.16
C LEU A 57 -4.94 3.10 12.73
N GLY A 58 -4.28 3.97 11.95
CA GLY A 58 -3.83 5.28 12.42
C GLY A 58 -2.65 5.22 13.40
N ILE A 59 -1.83 4.17 13.34
CA ILE A 59 -0.61 4.00 14.15
C ILE A 59 0.61 3.83 13.24
N SER A 60 1.82 4.01 13.77
CA SER A 60 3.04 3.80 12.99
C SER A 60 3.30 2.31 12.70
N GLU A 61 4.06 2.02 11.63
CA GLU A 61 4.49 0.65 11.33
C GLU A 61 5.32 0.03 12.47
N ASP A 62 6.09 0.84 13.20
CA ASP A 62 6.91 0.38 14.31
C ASP A 62 6.06 0.00 15.52
N GLU A 63 5.04 0.79 15.86
CA GLU A 63 4.06 0.42 16.89
C GLU A 63 3.33 -0.86 16.53
N LEU A 64 2.89 -0.99 15.27
CA LEU A 64 2.25 -2.21 14.77
C LEU A 64 3.16 -3.45 14.91
N LYS A 65 4.44 -3.32 14.55
CA LYS A 65 5.43 -4.41 14.71
C LYS A 65 5.68 -4.74 16.18
N LYS A 66 5.73 -3.74 17.07
CA LYS A 66 5.89 -3.95 18.51
C LYS A 66 4.69 -4.69 19.10
N ILE A 67 3.46 -4.34 18.70
CA ILE A 67 2.24 -5.08 19.07
C ILE A 67 2.38 -6.55 18.65
N MET A 68 2.70 -6.83 17.39
CA MET A 68 2.89 -8.20 16.90
C MET A 68 3.93 -8.98 17.70
N ALA A 69 5.06 -8.35 18.01
CA ALA A 69 6.15 -8.95 18.76
C ALA A 69 5.72 -9.27 20.20
N GLU A 70 5.04 -8.33 20.85
CA GLU A 70 4.61 -8.46 22.25
C GLU A 70 3.54 -9.53 22.41
N GLU A 71 2.52 -9.57 21.55
CA GLU A 71 1.50 -10.62 21.60
C GLU A 71 2.10 -12.01 21.38
N LYS A 72 3.02 -12.13 20.42
CA LYS A 72 3.74 -13.38 20.17
C LYS A 72 4.63 -13.77 21.36
N ARG A 73 5.28 -12.78 22.00
CA ARG A 73 6.09 -13.00 23.20
C ARG A 73 5.21 -13.52 24.34
N ILE A 74 4.08 -12.87 24.61
CA ILE A 74 3.11 -13.29 25.62
C ILE A 74 2.72 -14.75 25.34
N LEU A 75 2.15 -15.05 24.16
CA LEU A 75 1.73 -16.41 23.79
C LEU A 75 2.83 -17.45 24.00
N ASN A 76 4.06 -17.15 23.60
CA ASN A 76 5.20 -18.07 23.74
C ASN A 76 5.63 -18.26 25.20
N THR A 77 5.50 -17.23 26.04
CA THR A 77 5.94 -17.27 27.45
C THR A 77 4.90 -17.87 28.39
N THR A 78 3.61 -17.62 28.16
CA THR A 78 2.51 -18.09 29.01
C THR A 78 1.81 -19.33 28.45
N GLY A 79 2.00 -19.64 27.16
CA GLY A 79 1.30 -20.71 26.45
C GLY A 79 -0.15 -20.35 26.06
N SER A 80 -0.61 -19.15 26.39
CA SER A 80 -1.94 -18.65 26.09
C SER A 80 -1.94 -17.14 25.91
N TYR A 81 -2.91 -16.62 25.15
CA TYR A 81 -3.11 -15.19 24.99
C TYR A 81 -4.57 -14.86 25.32
N ASP A 82 -4.79 -13.82 26.13
CA ASP A 82 -6.13 -13.42 26.53
C ASP A 82 -6.75 -12.48 25.49
N GLY A 83 -7.91 -12.88 24.97
CA GLY A 83 -8.58 -12.20 23.86
C GLY A 83 -7.96 -12.45 22.48
N PRO A 84 -8.34 -11.64 21.48
CA PRO A 84 -7.95 -11.86 20.08
C PRO A 84 -6.58 -11.25 19.80
N MET A 85 -5.65 -12.02 19.24
CA MET A 85 -4.38 -11.47 18.74
C MET A 85 -4.61 -10.68 17.44
N LEU A 86 -3.71 -9.75 17.14
CA LEU A 86 -3.67 -9.00 15.90
C LEU A 86 -3.64 -9.99 14.72
N PRO A 87 -4.70 -10.01 13.88
CA PRO A 87 -4.85 -11.04 12.88
C PRO A 87 -3.98 -10.76 11.66
N TYR A 88 -3.12 -11.71 11.30
CA TYR A 88 -2.36 -11.68 10.05
C TYR A 88 -2.15 -13.09 9.50
N ILE A 89 -1.93 -13.16 8.19
CA ILE A 89 -1.41 -14.32 7.49
C ILE A 89 0.00 -14.01 6.98
N VAL A 90 0.79 -15.06 6.73
CA VAL A 90 2.14 -14.93 6.18
C VAL A 90 2.19 -15.60 4.81
N ILE A 91 2.54 -14.82 3.78
CA ILE A 91 2.73 -15.32 2.41
C ILE A 91 4.17 -14.95 2.01
N GLU A 92 5.00 -15.95 1.73
CA GLU A 92 6.42 -15.76 1.37
C GLU A 92 7.19 -14.89 2.37
N GLY A 93 6.92 -15.07 3.67
CA GLY A 93 7.57 -14.31 4.74
C GLY A 93 7.06 -12.87 4.93
N LYS A 94 6.09 -12.42 4.12
CA LYS A 94 5.43 -11.11 4.25
C LYS A 94 4.10 -11.24 4.97
N GLN A 95 3.82 -10.34 5.91
CA GLN A 95 2.56 -10.32 6.63
C GLN A 95 1.49 -9.55 5.86
N TYR A 96 0.29 -10.15 5.81
CA TYR A 96 -0.90 -9.55 5.25
C TYR A 96 -2.04 -9.61 6.27
N PHE A 97 -2.86 -8.58 6.29
CA PHE A 97 -3.91 -8.37 7.28
C PHE A 97 -5.26 -8.32 6.56
N GLU A 98 -6.21 -9.17 6.96
CA GLU A 98 -7.56 -9.09 6.42
C GLU A 98 -8.29 -7.92 7.08
N ARG A 99 -8.85 -7.03 6.26
CA ARG A 99 -9.42 -5.75 6.69
C ARG A 99 -10.50 -5.90 7.76
N THR A 100 -11.43 -6.83 7.59
CA THR A 100 -12.59 -6.99 8.48
C THR A 100 -12.14 -7.46 9.85
N GLN A 101 -11.32 -8.51 9.91
CA GLN A 101 -10.76 -9.05 11.15
C GLN A 101 -9.88 -8.02 11.86
N LEU A 102 -9.16 -7.20 11.11
CA LEU A 102 -8.34 -6.13 11.68
C LEU A 102 -9.20 -5.06 12.39
N LEU A 103 -10.32 -4.66 11.81
CA LEU A 103 -11.26 -3.72 12.43
C LEU A 103 -11.95 -4.33 13.67
N LEU A 104 -12.33 -5.61 13.61
CA LEU A 104 -12.88 -6.33 14.75
C LEU A 104 -11.86 -6.42 15.90
N TRP A 105 -10.62 -6.78 15.59
CA TRP A 105 -9.52 -6.78 16.56
C TRP A 105 -9.32 -5.41 17.21
N ALA A 106 -9.37 -4.32 16.44
CA ALA A 106 -9.21 -2.98 16.98
C ALA A 106 -10.35 -2.63 17.97
N GLN A 107 -11.59 -2.96 17.62
CA GLN A 107 -12.75 -2.76 18.50
C GLN A 107 -12.65 -3.60 19.79
N GLU A 108 -12.29 -4.87 19.67
CA GLU A 108 -12.15 -5.77 20.83
C GLU A 108 -10.98 -5.37 21.72
N SER A 109 -9.84 -4.97 21.13
CA SER A 109 -8.67 -4.49 21.87
C SER A 109 -8.98 -3.22 22.66
N ALA A 110 -9.76 -2.30 22.08
CA ALA A 110 -10.25 -1.13 22.80
C ALA A 110 -11.22 -1.51 23.94
N THR A 111 -12.13 -2.46 23.70
CA THR A 111 -13.08 -2.94 24.72
C THR A 111 -12.36 -3.58 25.92
N LEU A 112 -11.32 -4.36 25.64
CA LEU A 112 -10.49 -5.03 26.65
C LEU A 112 -9.43 -4.11 27.27
N HIS A 113 -9.35 -2.85 26.83
CA HIS A 113 -8.35 -1.87 27.29
C HIS A 113 -6.93 -2.44 27.19
N LYS A 114 -6.61 -3.08 26.06
CA LYS A 114 -5.29 -3.68 25.89
C LYS A 114 -4.20 -2.63 25.92
N GLU A 115 -3.20 -2.89 26.75
CA GLU A 115 -2.02 -2.06 26.87
C GLU A 115 -0.81 -2.79 26.30
N TYR A 116 -0.04 -2.09 25.47
CA TYR A 116 1.23 -2.57 24.94
C TYR A 116 2.33 -1.67 25.48
N GLY A 117 3.32 -2.25 26.15
CA GLY A 117 4.52 -1.53 26.57
C GLY A 117 5.42 -1.26 25.37
N LEU A 118 5.14 -0.17 24.66
CA LEU A 118 5.83 0.24 23.42
C LEU A 118 7.15 0.95 23.70
#